data_AF-D7DPP2-F1
#
_entry.id   AF-D7DPP2-F1
#
_cell.length_a   1.000
_cell.length_b   1.000
_cell.length_c   1.000
_cell.angle_alpha   90.00
_cell.angle_beta   90.00
_cell.angle_gamma   90.00
#
_symmetry.space_group_name_H-M   'P 1'
#
loop_
_entity.id
_entity.type
_entity.pdbx_description
1 polymer ?
#
loop_
_entity_poly.entity_id
_entity_poly.type
_entity_poly.pdbx_seq_one_letter_code
_entity_poly.pdbx_strand_id
1 'polypeptide(L)'
;MRSSARSTRASAAIDRLKRRSGNDNYSMSMNSGAMFSLLLATGGGESERLCEPMMMEDFVAFVNAYGPQTPKRVSKLDIEFSKQLTKKSE
;
A
#
# COMPACT_ATOMS: atom_id res chain seq x y z
N MET A 1 3.07 26.22 -3.33
CA MET A 1 2.81 24.77 -3.50
C MET A 1 4.13 24.01 -3.43
N ARG A 2 4.41 23.28 -2.35
CA ARG A 2 5.56 22.35 -2.26
C ARG A 2 5.03 20.94 -1.99
N SER A 3 4.40 20.34 -3.00
CA SER A 3 3.85 18.97 -2.95
C SER A 3 4.77 17.95 -3.62
N SER A 4 5.91 18.38 -4.19
CA SER A 4 6.75 17.55 -5.05
C SER A 4 7.31 16.32 -4.32
N ALA A 5 7.93 16.49 -3.14
CA ALA A 5 8.65 15.39 -2.49
C ALA A 5 7.75 14.28 -1.92
N ARG A 6 6.51 14.61 -1.49
CA ARG A 6 5.56 13.62 -0.98
C ARG A 6 4.98 12.76 -2.10
N SER A 7 4.57 13.42 -3.19
CA SER A 7 4.08 12.73 -4.38
C SER A 7 5.15 11.83 -4.99
N THR A 8 6.43 12.24 -4.97
CA THR A 8 7.54 11.41 -5.46
C THR A 8 7.66 10.07 -4.72
N ARG A 9 7.55 10.05 -3.37
CA ARG A 9 7.69 8.80 -2.60
C ARG A 9 6.55 7.81 -2.86
N ALA A 10 5.32 8.31 -2.89
CA ALA A 10 4.14 7.51 -3.19
C ALA A 10 4.18 6.97 -4.64
N SER A 11 4.56 7.80 -5.61
CA SER A 11 4.74 7.39 -7.01
C SER A 11 5.81 6.30 -7.15
N ALA A 12 6.96 6.49 -6.50
CA ALA A 12 8.04 5.50 -6.51
C ALA A 12 7.61 4.15 -5.89
N ALA A 13 6.72 4.15 -4.90
CA ALA A 13 6.15 2.92 -4.34
C ALA A 13 5.27 2.18 -5.35
N ILE A 14 4.40 2.90 -6.07
CA ILE A 14 3.60 2.33 -7.16
C ILE A 14 4.49 1.75 -8.26
N ASP A 15 5.51 2.48 -8.70
CA ASP A 15 6.41 1.99 -9.75
C ASP A 15 7.14 0.71 -9.33
N ARG A 16 7.48 0.56 -8.05
CA ARG A 16 8.04 -0.70 -7.52
C ARG A 16 7.01 -1.83 -7.54
N LEU A 17 5.76 -1.55 -7.14
CA LEU A 17 4.65 -2.51 -7.20
C LEU A 17 4.40 -3.00 -8.63
N LYS A 18 4.33 -2.09 -9.61
CA LYS A 18 4.17 -2.45 -11.02
C LYS A 18 5.27 -3.38 -11.50
N ARG A 19 6.53 -3.01 -11.28
CA ARG A 19 7.69 -3.81 -11.70
C ARG A 19 7.72 -5.19 -11.06
N ARG A 20 7.40 -5.33 -9.77
CA ARG A 20 7.44 -6.64 -9.10
C ARG A 20 6.26 -7.55 -9.46
N SER A 21 5.09 -6.96 -9.73
CA SER A 21 3.87 -7.71 -10.05
C SER A 21 3.73 -8.01 -11.54
N GLY A 22 4.46 -7.28 -12.40
CA GLY A 22 4.26 -7.31 -13.85
C GLY A 22 2.93 -6.71 -14.30
N ASN A 23 2.23 -5.97 -13.41
CA ASN A 23 0.92 -5.40 -13.68
C ASN A 23 0.98 -3.87 -13.65
N ASP A 24 0.82 -3.25 -14.83
CA ASP A 24 0.87 -1.79 -14.98
C ASP A 24 -0.44 -1.08 -14.64
N ASN A 25 -1.51 -1.82 -14.34
CA ASN A 25 -2.84 -1.29 -14.02
C ASN A 25 -2.93 -0.68 -12.61
N TYR A 26 -1.89 -0.83 -11.80
CA TYR A 26 -1.84 -0.20 -10.48
C TYR A 26 -1.70 1.32 -10.61
N SER A 27 -2.42 2.07 -9.78
CA SER A 27 -2.32 3.52 -9.79
C SER A 27 -2.59 4.17 -8.44
N MET A 28 -2.24 5.45 -8.44
CA MET A 28 -2.43 6.50 -7.47
C MET A 28 -3.76 7.25 -7.39
N SER A 29 -4.40 7.42 -6.23
CA SER A 29 -5.19 8.65 -6.03
C SER A 29 -4.75 9.39 -4.77
N MET A 30 -4.69 10.72 -4.86
CA MET A 30 -4.43 11.60 -3.72
C MET A 30 -5.60 12.58 -3.58
N ASN A 31 -6.16 12.70 -2.39
CA ASN A 31 -7.22 13.68 -2.11
C ASN A 31 -6.65 15.02 -1.61
N SER A 32 -7.52 16.02 -1.43
CA SER A 32 -7.15 17.36 -0.93
C SER A 32 -6.53 17.35 0.48
N GLY A 33 -6.73 16.29 1.25
CA GLY A 33 -6.14 16.08 2.57
C GLY A 33 -4.74 15.45 2.55
N ALA A 34 -4.12 15.28 1.38
CA ALA A 34 -2.86 14.55 1.21
C ALA A 34 -2.92 13.09 1.71
N MET A 35 -4.10 12.49 1.64
CA MET A 35 -4.28 11.05 1.83
C MET A 35 -4.20 10.34 0.48
N PHE A 36 -3.63 9.15 0.50
CA PHE A 36 -3.33 8.33 -0.67
C PHE A 36 -4.13 7.02 -0.62
N SER A 37 -4.58 6.58 -1.79
CA SER A 37 -5.21 5.26 -1.97
C SER A 37 -4.63 4.55 -3.19
N LEU A 38 -4.54 3.23 -3.09
CA LEU A 38 -4.11 2.36 -4.17
C LEU A 38 -5.33 2.01 -5.03
N LEU A 39 -5.19 2.16 -6.33
CA LEU A 39 -6.21 1.82 -7.31
C LEU A 39 -5.70 0.71 -8.24
N LEU A 40 -6.62 -0.11 -8.75
CA LEU A 40 -6.35 -1.09 -9.81
C LEU A 40 -7.35 -0.85 -10.94
N ALA A 41 -6.85 -0.57 -12.14
CA ALA A 41 -7.71 -0.46 -13.32
C ALA A 41 -8.25 -1.84 -13.70
N THR A 42 -9.57 -1.97 -13.77
CA THR A 42 -10.29 -3.22 -14.06
C THR A 42 -10.74 -3.33 -15.52
N GLY A 43 -10.46 -2.29 -16.33
CA GLY A 43 -10.91 -2.17 -17.71
C GLY A 43 -12.14 -1.28 -17.85
N GLY A 44 -12.43 -0.80 -19.06
CA GLY A 44 -13.62 0.02 -19.33
C GLY A 44 -13.59 1.44 -18.75
N GLY A 45 -12.42 1.92 -18.27
CA GLY A 45 -12.28 3.23 -17.64
C GLY A 45 -12.51 3.24 -16.13
N GLU A 46 -12.89 2.09 -15.56
CA GLU A 46 -13.13 1.94 -14.13
C GLU A 46 -11.84 1.58 -13.38
N SER A 47 -11.79 1.97 -12.11
CA SER A 47 -10.68 1.66 -11.20
C SER A 47 -11.20 1.29 -9.83
N GLU A 48 -10.80 0.13 -9.34
CA GLU A 48 -11.16 -0.35 -8.01
C GLU A 48 -10.19 0.20 -6.97
N ARG A 49 -10.74 0.72 -5.87
CA ARG A 49 -9.94 1.16 -4.72
C ARG A 49 -9.60 -0.03 -3.82
N LEU A 50 -8.30 -0.28 -3.65
CA LEU A 50 -7.78 -1.43 -2.92
C LEU A 50 -7.48 -1.13 -1.44
N CYS A 51 -7.55 0.13 -1.02
CA CYS A 51 -7.42 0.53 0.38
C CYS A 51 -8.10 1.87 0.69
N GLU A 52 -8.47 2.08 1.96
CA GLU A 52 -8.96 3.36 2.44
C GLU A 52 -7.89 4.47 2.30
N PRO A 53 -8.29 5.75 2.14
CA PRO A 53 -7.35 6.87 2.10
C PRO A 53 -6.52 6.95 3.39
N MET A 54 -5.19 6.92 3.24
CA MET A 54 -4.26 6.93 4.37
C MET A 54 -3.09 7.90 4.16
N MET A 55 -2.36 8.21 5.22
CA MET A 55 -1.20 9.10 5.14
C MET A 55 -0.10 8.49 4.28
N MET A 56 0.79 9.34 3.76
CA MET A 56 1.84 8.92 2.83
C MET A 56 2.72 7.77 3.34
N GLU A 57 3.17 7.82 4.60
CA GLU A 57 4.06 6.78 5.13
C GLU A 57 3.33 5.43 5.24
N ASP A 58 2.09 5.45 5.71
CA ASP A 58 1.21 4.26 5.77
C ASP A 58 0.93 3.72 4.37
N PHE A 59 0.67 4.60 3.41
CA PHE A 59 0.46 4.23 2.02
C PHE A 59 1.69 3.57 1.41
N VAL A 60 2.89 4.12 1.65
CA VAL A 60 4.13 3.53 1.14
C VAL A 60 4.37 2.17 1.79
N ALA A 61 4.14 2.02 3.10
CA ALA A 61 4.25 0.75 3.79
C ALA A 61 3.26 -0.29 3.24
N PHE A 62 1.99 0.10 3.09
CA PHE A 62 0.93 -0.71 2.50
C PHE A 62 1.29 -1.15 1.09
N VAL A 63 1.63 -0.21 0.20
CA VAL A 63 2.01 -0.51 -1.18
C VAL A 63 3.23 -1.41 -1.20
N ASN A 64 4.25 -1.22 -0.37
CA ASN A 64 5.40 -2.13 -0.35
C ASN A 64 5.01 -3.56 0.08
N ALA A 65 4.05 -3.72 0.99
CA ALA A 65 3.52 -5.01 1.45
C ALA A 65 2.46 -5.65 0.52
N TYR A 66 1.87 -4.87 -0.40
CA TYR A 66 0.79 -5.32 -1.28
C TYR A 66 1.26 -6.18 -2.48
N GLY A 67 0.42 -7.10 -2.97
CA GLY A 67 0.72 -7.91 -4.17
C GLY A 67 1.72 -9.06 -3.96
N PRO A 68 2.13 -9.75 -5.04
CA PRO A 68 3.03 -10.89 -4.95
C PRO A 68 4.37 -10.47 -4.33
N GLN A 69 4.57 -10.85 -3.07
CA GLN A 69 5.86 -10.67 -2.42
C GLN A 69 6.79 -11.74 -2.97
N THR A 70 7.95 -11.36 -3.49
CA THR A 70 9.05 -12.31 -3.72
C THR A 70 9.19 -13.11 -2.42
N PRO A 71 8.90 -14.42 -2.40
CA PRO A 71 8.73 -15.14 -1.15
C PRO A 71 10.07 -15.15 -0.43
N LYS A 72 10.24 -14.24 0.53
CA LYS A 72 11.20 -14.44 1.61
C LYS A 72 10.67 -15.65 2.37
N ARG A 73 11.47 -16.70 2.46
CA ARG A 73 11.17 -17.88 3.29
C ARG A 73 11.09 -17.42 4.75
N VAL A 74 9.94 -16.93 5.17
CA VAL A 74 9.62 -16.67 6.58
C VAL A 74 8.45 -17.58 6.96
N SER A 75 8.79 -18.50 7.86
CA SER A 75 7.96 -19.55 8.45
C SER A 75 6.73 -18.95 9.15
N LYS A 76 5.64 -19.72 9.18
CA LYS A 76 4.28 -19.41 9.68
C LYS A 76 4.17 -19.00 11.17
N LEU A 77 5.26 -18.61 11.84
CA LEU A 77 5.29 -18.38 13.29
C LEU A 77 5.02 -16.93 13.72
N ASP A 78 5.11 -15.93 12.84
CA ASP A 78 5.03 -14.51 13.24
C ASP A 78 3.63 -13.87 13.24
N ILE A 79 2.60 -14.54 12.71
CA ILE A 79 1.25 -13.94 12.60
C ILE A 79 0.44 -14.10 13.90
N GLU A 80 0.79 -15.03 14.78
CA GLU A 80 0.03 -15.28 16.02
C GLU A 80 0.44 -14.41 17.21
N PHE A 81 1.58 -13.71 17.15
CA PHE A 81 2.10 -12.99 18.32
C PHE A 81 1.35 -11.69 18.64
N SER A 82 0.78 -11.00 17.64
CA SER A 82 0.06 -9.73 17.87
C SER A 82 -1.38 -9.89 18.39
N LYS A 83 -1.90 -11.11 18.52
CA LYS A 83 -3.25 -11.35 19.10
C LYS A 83 -3.25 -11.53 20.62
N GLN A 84 -2.10 -11.55 21.30
CA GLN A 84 -2.02 -11.79 22.75
C GLN A 84 -1.70 -10.56 23.63
N LEU A 85 -1.93 -9.33 23.16
CA LEU A 85 -1.60 -8.13 23.95
C LEU A 85 -2.75 -7.14 24.17
N THR A 86 -4.00 -7.61 24.09
CA THR A 86 -5.14 -6.93 24.72
C THR A 86 -5.70 -7.82 25.83
N LYS A 87 -5.11 -7.70 27.01
CA LYS A 87 -5.72 -7.70 28.37
C LYS A 87 -4.66 -8.09 29.41
N LYS A 88 -3.97 -7.10 29.95
CA LYS A 88 -3.37 -7.18 31.30
C LYS A 88 -4.19 -6.28 32.23
N SER A 89 -4.32 -6.74 33.49
CA SER A 89 -4.76 -6.02 34.70
C SER A 89 -6.21 -5.50 34.65
N GLU A 90 -7.13 -5.88 35.54
CA GLU A 90 -7.07 -6.25 36.97
C GLU A 90 -8.26 -7.17 37.30
#